data_AF-X1UTU1-F1
#
_entry.id   AF-X1UTU1-F1
#
_cell.length_a   1.000
_cell.length_b   1.000
_cell.length_c   1.000
_cell.angle_alpha   90.00
_cell.angle_beta   90.00
_cell.angle_gamma   90.00
#
_symmetry.space_group_name_H-M   'P 1'
#
loop_
_entity.id
_entity.type
_entity.pdbx_description
1 polymer ?
#
loop_
_entity_poly.entity_id
_entity_poly.type
_entity_poly.pdbx_seq_one_letter_code
_entity_poly.pdbx_strand_id
1 'polypeptide(L)' 'DLDYCRRVKRAGLKVYYLPSAEIVHHHGVSGRGLATEGEQWRRLIPSSEIYHGFLKHHLINFIIWSGQKWQKFWKK' A
#
# COMPACT_ATOMS: atom_id res chain seq x y z
N ASP A 1 -7.84 -7.09 2.79
CA ASP A 1 -6.98 -6.76 3.94
C ASP A 1 -5.94 -7.86 4.15
N LEU A 2 -4.75 -7.69 3.54
CA LEU A 2 -3.66 -8.69 3.62
C LEU A 2 -2.97 -8.71 4.98
N ASP A 3 -2.95 -7.57 5.69
CA ASP A 3 -2.35 -7.50 7.02
C ASP A 3 -3.19 -8.23 8.04
N TYR A 4 -4.52 -8.13 7.94
CA TYR A 4 -5.41 -8.96 8.73
C TYR A 4 -5.14 -10.46 8.50
N CYS A 5 -5.05 -10.90 7.25
CA CYS A 5 -4.69 -12.29 6.93
C CYS A 5 -3.35 -12.69 7.54
N ARG A 6 -2.34 -11.80 7.53
CA ARG A 6 -1.04 -12.05 8.20
C ARG A 6 -1.20 -12.19 9.71
N ARG A 7 -2.01 -11.35 10.36
CA ARG A 7 -2.27 -11.45 11.82
C ARG A 7 -2.99 -12.74 12.17
N VAL A 8 -4.02 -13.11 11.41
CA VAL A 8 -4.77 -14.37 11.56
C VAL A 8 -3.82 -15.57 11.47
N LYS A 9 -2.96 -15.58 10.44
CA LYS A 9 -1.94 -16.63 10.29
C LYS A 9 -0.95 -16.69 11.46
N ARG A 10 -0.49 -15.54 11.96
CA ARG A 10 0.41 -15.46 13.13
C ARG A 10 -0.25 -15.95 14.42
N ALA A 11 -1.56 -15.83 14.53
CA ALA A 11 -2.34 -16.36 15.65
C ALA A 11 -2.58 -17.89 15.56
N GLY A 12 -1.98 -18.58 14.56
CA GLY A 12 -2.14 -20.03 14.38
C GLY A 12 -3.41 -20.44 13.63
N LEU A 13 -4.19 -19.48 13.15
CA LEU A 13 -5.41 -19.74 12.39
C LEU A 13 -5.11 -19.94 10.90
N LYS A 14 -5.93 -20.75 10.25
CA LYS A 14 -5.78 -21.06 8.82
C LYS A 14 -6.34 -19.93 7.96
N VAL A 15 -5.63 -19.60 6.88
CA VAL A 15 -6.04 -18.62 5.88
C VAL A 15 -6.15 -19.33 4.54
N TYR A 16 -7.32 -19.24 3.91
CA TYR A 16 -7.61 -19.89 2.63
C TYR A 16 -7.91 -18.86 1.56
N TYR A 17 -7.53 -19.18 0.32
CA TYR A 17 -7.96 -18.45 -0.86
C TYR A 17 -9.25 -19.08 -1.40
N LEU A 18 -10.29 -18.28 -1.59
CA LEU A 18 -11.57 -18.71 -2.13
C LEU A 18 -11.82 -17.99 -3.47
N PRO A 19 -11.58 -18.65 -4.62
CA PRO A 19 -11.66 -17.99 -5.92
C PRO A 19 -13.09 -17.63 -6.34
N SER A 20 -14.10 -18.29 -5.77
CA SER A 20 -15.51 -18.00 -6.04
C SER A 20 -16.06 -16.84 -5.22
N ALA A 21 -15.27 -16.26 -4.31
CA ALA A 21 -15.70 -15.11 -3.52
C ALA A 21 -15.70 -13.85 -4.39
N GLU A 22 -16.86 -13.20 -4.48
CA GLU A 22 -17.02 -11.93 -5.19
C GLU A 22 -17.17 -10.79 -4.18
N ILE A 23 -16.50 -9.67 -4.46
CA ILE A 23 -16.57 -8.46 -3.64
C ILE A 23 -17.12 -7.34 -4.51
N VAL A 24 -18.35 -6.92 -4.22
CA VAL A 24 -18.95 -5.76 -4.89
C VAL A 24 -18.52 -4.50 -4.15
N HIS A 25 -17.58 -3.76 -4.74
CA HIS A 25 -17.14 -2.48 -4.18
C HIS A 25 -18.11 -1.36 -4.60
N HIS A 26 -19.10 -1.07 -3.76
CA HIS A 26 -19.90 0.14 -3.91
C HIS A 26 -19.00 1.35 -3.64
N HIS A 27 -18.79 2.17 -4.67
CA HIS A 27 -17.88 3.33 -4.72
C HIS A 27 -17.58 3.97 -3.35
N GLY A 28 -16.30 3.99 -2.97
CA GLY A 28 -15.85 4.50 -1.69
C GLY A 28 -16.26 5.95 -1.44
N VAL A 29 -16.91 6.20 -0.29
CA VAL A 29 -17.24 7.56 0.17
C VAL A 29 -15.98 8.33 0.60
N SER A 30 -14.91 7.62 0.97
CA SER A 30 -13.66 8.17 1.52
C SER A 30 -12.86 9.07 0.56
N GLY A 31 -13.21 9.11 -0.73
CA GLY A 31 -12.63 10.02 -1.73
C GLY A 31 -13.54 11.17 -2.17
N ARG A 32 -14.80 11.21 -1.72
CA ARG A 32 -15.74 12.27 -2.15
C ARG A 32 -15.31 13.63 -1.58
N GLY A 33 -15.00 14.57 -2.49
CA GLY A 33 -14.67 15.96 -2.17
C GLY A 33 -13.21 16.21 -1.77
N LEU A 34 -12.30 15.27 -2.01
CA LEU A 34 -10.97 15.29 -1.38
C LEU A 34 -9.84 15.30 -2.41
N ALA A 35 -9.42 16.52 -2.72
CA ALA A 35 -8.26 16.90 -3.55
C ALA A 35 -8.39 16.52 -5.04
N THR A 36 -7.94 17.42 -5.92
CA THR A 36 -7.82 17.10 -7.35
C THR A 36 -6.87 15.90 -7.51
N GLU A 37 -6.99 15.11 -8.59
CA GLU A 37 -6.15 13.91 -8.80
C GLU A 37 -4.65 14.17 -8.59
N GLY A 38 -4.18 15.38 -8.95
CA GLY A 38 -2.78 15.81 -8.77
C GLY A 38 -2.35 16.07 -7.31
N GLU A 39 -3.26 16.15 -6.36
CA GLU A 39 -2.98 16.48 -4.95
C GLU A 39 -3.13 15.30 -4.00
N GLN A 40 -3.58 14.13 -4.48
CA GLN A 40 -3.80 12.95 -3.65
C GLN A 40 -2.54 12.47 -2.91
N TRP A 41 -1.35 12.67 -3.51
CA TRP A 41 -0.06 12.30 -2.92
C TRP A 41 0.19 12.95 -1.56
N ARG A 42 -0.38 14.15 -1.30
CA ARG A 42 -0.23 14.87 -0.03
C ARG A 42 -0.78 14.11 1.16
N ARG A 43 -1.64 13.12 0.94
CA ARG A 43 -2.16 12.23 1.99
C ARG A 43 -1.45 10.90 2.04
N LEU A 44 -0.99 10.41 0.89
CA LEU A 44 -0.31 9.12 0.79
C LEU A 44 1.03 9.13 1.55
N ILE A 45 1.79 10.23 1.46
CA ILE A 45 3.08 10.34 2.16
C ILE A 45 2.88 10.35 3.69
N PRO A 46 2.08 11.27 4.28
CA PRO A 46 1.86 11.25 5.74
C PRO A 46 1.23 9.94 6.23
N SER A 47 0.29 9.37 5.48
CA SER A 47 -0.33 8.09 5.86
C SER A 47 0.69 6.95 5.89
N SER A 48 1.64 6.96 4.95
CA SER A 48 2.73 5.97 4.88
C SER A 48 3.74 6.16 6.02
N GLU A 49 4.06 7.40 6.39
CA GLU A 49 4.89 7.73 7.56
C GLU A 49 4.23 7.26 8.87
N ILE A 50 2.93 7.52 9.04
CA ILE A 50 2.16 7.05 10.22
C ILE A 50 2.15 5.52 10.29
N TYR A 51 1.91 4.84 9.17
CA TYR A 51 1.77 3.39 9.15
C TYR A 51 3.10 2.64 9.32
N HIS A 52 4.19 3.13 8.72
CA HIS A 52 5.50 2.47 8.78
C HIS A 52 6.42 3.01 9.88
N GLY A 53 6.19 4.24 10.34
CA GLY A 53 7.14 5.01 11.14
C GLY A 53 8.21 5.67 10.26
N PHE A 54 8.78 6.77 10.77
CA PHE A 54 9.74 7.62 10.06
C PHE A 54 10.90 6.83 9.42
N LEU A 55 11.66 6.08 10.22
CA LEU A 55 12.86 5.37 9.73
C LEU A 55 12.53 4.35 8.64
N LYS A 56 11.48 3.55 8.85
CA LYS A 56 11.09 2.49 7.92
C LYS A 56 10.49 3.06 6.64
N HIS A 57 9.70 4.12 6.74
CA HIS A 57 9.16 4.82 5.57
C HIS A 57 10.27 5.30 4.65
N HIS A 58 11.26 6.01 5.21
CA HIS A 58 12.39 6.52 4.41
C HIS A 58 13.26 5.41 3.82
N LEU A 59 13.48 4.32 4.56
CA LEU A 59 14.21 3.16 4.03
C LEU A 59 13.50 2.51 2.85
N ILE A 60 12.19 2.27 2.96
CA ILE A 60 11.38 1.70 1.88
C ILE A 60 11.43 2.61 0.65
N ASN A 61 11.23 3.91 0.84
CA ASN A 61 11.30 4.88 -0.26
C ASN A 61 12.68 4.91 -0.92
N PHE A 62 13.75 4.82 -0.13
CA PHE A 62 15.11 4.77 -0.67
C PHE A 62 15.35 3.52 -1.53
N ILE A 63 14.88 2.35 -1.08
CA ILE A 63 14.97 1.10 -1.84
C ILE A 63 14.18 1.20 -3.16
N ILE A 64 12.94 1.69 -3.10
CA ILE A 64 12.11 1.86 -4.31
C ILE A 64 12.76 2.84 -5.28
N TRP A 65 13.19 4.00 -4.79
CA TRP A 65 13.81 5.04 -5.59
C TRP A 65 15.11 4.55 -6.26
N SER A 66 15.99 3.90 -5.50
CA SER A 66 17.25 3.35 -6.03
C SER A 66 17.00 2.26 -7.06
N GLY A 67 16.05 1.35 -6.80
CA GLY A 67 15.64 0.31 -7.74
C GLY A 67 15.09 0.86 -9.05
N GLN A 68 14.22 1.88 -8.98
CA GLN A 68 13.67 2.54 -10.17
C GLN A 68 14.75 3.24 -11.01
N LYS A 69 15.71 3.91 -10.35
CA LYS A 69 16.86 4.53 -11.03
C LYS A 69 17.70 3.46 -11.73
N TRP A 70 18.03 2.37 -11.02
CA TRP A 70 18.81 1.26 -11.56
C TRP A 70 18.14 0.63 -12.78
N GLN A 71 16.83 0.37 -12.72
CA GLN A 71 16.08 -0.18 -13.85
C GLN A 71 16.15 0.75 -15.09
N LYS A 72 16.15 2.06 -14.91
CA LYS A 72 16.26 3.03 -16.01
C LYS A 72 17.64 3.03 -16.67
N PHE A 73 18.70 2.74 -15.90
CA PHE A 73 20.05 2.60 -16.43
C PHE A 73 20.27 1.27 -17.17
N TRP A 74 19.62 0.19 -16.72
CA TRP A 74 19.77 -1.15 -17.29
C TRP A 74 18.84 -1.43 -18.49
N LYS A 75 17.73 -0.69 -18.63
CA LYS A 75 16.84 -0.72 -19.81
C LYS A 75 17.25 0.30 -20.91
N LYS A 76 18.48 0.80 -20.85
CA LYS A 76 19.08 1.70 -21.83
C LYS A 76 20.30 1.01 -22.43
#